data_AF-A0AB34KAP8-F1
#
_entry.id   AF-A0AB34KAP8-F1
#
_cell.length_a   1.000
_cell.length_b   1.000
_cell.length_c   1.000
_cell.angle_alpha   90.00
_cell.angle_beta   90.00
_cell.angle_gamma   90.00
#
_symmetry.space_group_name_H-M   'P 1'
#
loop_
_entity.id
_entity.type
_entity.pdbx_description
1 polymer ?
#
loop_
_entity_poly.entity_id
_entity_poly.type
_entity_poly.pdbx_seq_one_letter_code
_entity_poly.pdbx_strand_id
1 'polypeptide(L)'
;MRFVVEARLGWGEEDFRRGGEGRFGGKDSYTILPNDYPYGIDPRIRHLVVWTKFAFPSDPVTDDLLPSARREIEDFVRERFTSVWGEENVVWFRNWGALKSVRAVEHFHVMVFGMGGGEVRELTG
;
A
#
# COMPACT_ATOMS: atom_id res chain seq x y z
N MET A 1 -5.58 -16.65 -4.34
CA MET A 1 -4.61 -16.14 -3.34
C MET A 1 -3.19 -16.20 -3.86
N ARG A 2 -2.68 -17.39 -4.23
CA ARG A 2 -1.36 -17.58 -4.87
C ARG A 2 -1.10 -16.64 -6.07
N PHE A 3 -2.12 -16.41 -6.90
CA PHE A 3 -2.02 -15.49 -8.05
C PHE A 3 -1.63 -14.05 -7.69
N VAL A 4 -2.15 -13.47 -6.60
CA VAL A 4 -1.78 -12.07 -6.26
C VAL A 4 -0.31 -12.01 -5.82
N VAL A 5 0.10 -12.93 -4.94
CA VAL A 5 1.47 -12.97 -4.41
C VAL A 5 2.49 -13.30 -5.52
N GLU A 6 2.26 -14.37 -6.28
CA GLU A 6 3.23 -14.84 -7.28
C GLU A 6 3.11 -14.09 -8.62
N ALA A 7 1.90 -13.95 -9.16
CA ALA A 7 1.71 -13.45 -10.54
C ALA A 7 1.55 -11.92 -10.63
N ARG A 8 1.15 -11.24 -9.55
CA ARG A 8 1.04 -9.76 -9.54
C ARG A 8 2.17 -9.08 -8.78
N LEU A 9 2.49 -9.55 -7.59
CA LEU A 9 3.55 -8.96 -6.77
C LEU A 9 4.94 -9.52 -7.13
N GLY A 10 5.00 -10.66 -7.82
CA GLY A 10 6.26 -11.31 -8.17
C GLY A 10 7.01 -11.87 -6.94
N TRP A 11 6.32 -12.02 -5.81
CA TRP A 11 6.92 -12.52 -4.58
C TRP A 11 6.87 -14.06 -4.58
N GLY A 12 8.01 -14.70 -4.39
CA GLY A 12 8.05 -16.14 -4.09
C GLY A 12 7.44 -16.42 -2.70
N GLU A 13 6.88 -17.62 -2.50
CA GLU A 13 6.31 -18.02 -1.20
C GLU A 13 7.30 -17.87 -0.04
N GLU A 14 8.58 -18.19 -0.27
CA GLU A 14 9.64 -18.04 0.73
C GLU A 14 9.95 -16.57 1.04
N ASP A 15 9.98 -15.70 0.02
CA ASP A 15 10.26 -14.28 0.18
C ASP A 15 9.12 -13.56 0.91
N PHE A 16 7.87 -13.95 0.63
CA PHE A 16 6.72 -13.40 1.32
C PHE A 16 6.72 -13.79 2.81
N ARG A 17 6.98 -15.06 3.13
CA ARG A 17 7.01 -15.56 4.51
C ARG A 17 8.13 -14.95 5.36
N ARG A 18 9.25 -14.54 4.75
CA ARG A 18 10.35 -13.84 5.44
C ARG A 18 9.99 -12.42 5.87
N GLY A 19 8.93 -11.82 5.34
CA GLY A 19 8.47 -10.48 5.74
C GLY A 19 7.76 -10.43 7.10
N GLY A 20 7.66 -11.55 7.83
CA GLY A 20 6.71 -11.76 8.93
C GLY A 20 6.73 -10.79 10.12
N GLU A 21 7.78 -9.98 10.33
CA GLU A 21 7.84 -8.94 11.37
C GLU A 21 8.71 -7.79 10.87
N GLY A 22 8.20 -7.04 9.88
CA GLY A 22 8.96 -6.00 9.19
C GLY A 22 8.40 -4.61 9.44
N ARG A 23 9.31 -3.63 9.48
CA ARG A 23 9.00 -2.20 9.29
C ARG A 23 9.27 -1.82 7.83
N PHE A 24 8.89 -0.62 7.41
CA PHE A 24 9.45 -0.06 6.17
C PHE A 24 10.98 0.12 6.34
N GLY A 25 11.78 -0.84 5.88
CA GLY A 25 13.23 -0.82 6.13
C GLY A 25 14.10 -1.55 5.09
N GLY A 26 13.51 -2.28 4.14
CA GLY A 26 14.24 -2.97 3.08
C GLY A 26 13.68 -2.62 1.69
N LYS A 27 14.54 -2.62 0.67
CA LYS A 27 14.12 -2.36 -0.73
C LYS A 27 13.04 -3.31 -1.24
N ASP A 28 12.87 -4.46 -0.60
CA ASP A 28 11.95 -5.52 -1.01
C ASP A 28 10.82 -5.77 0.00
N SER A 29 10.59 -4.87 0.96
CA SER A 29 9.55 -5.07 1.99
C SER A 29 8.13 -4.73 1.51
N TYR A 30 8.03 -4.00 0.40
CA TYR A 30 6.75 -3.59 -0.19
C TYR A 30 6.80 -3.51 -1.72
N THR A 31 5.64 -3.40 -2.35
CA THR A 31 5.49 -3.14 -3.79
C THR A 31 4.33 -2.17 -4.00
N ILE A 32 4.53 -1.15 -4.84
CA ILE A 32 3.49 -0.16 -5.19
C ILE A 32 2.99 -0.50 -6.58
N LEU A 33 1.69 -0.68 -6.74
CA LEU A 33 1.06 -0.95 -8.04
C LEU A 33 -0.17 -0.06 -8.24
N PRO A 34 -0.55 0.24 -9.49
CA PRO A 34 -1.87 0.76 -9.77
C PRO A 34 -2.93 -0.22 -9.29
N ASN A 35 -4.04 0.28 -8.77
CA ASN A 35 -5.17 -0.57 -8.45
C ASN A 35 -5.79 -1.08 -9.76
N ASP A 36 -5.78 -2.39 -9.98
CA ASP A 36 -6.39 -3.06 -11.14
C ASP A 36 -7.91 -2.76 -11.23
N TYR A 37 -8.55 -2.47 -10.10
CA TYR A 37 -9.98 -2.15 -9.99
C TYR A 37 -10.16 -0.85 -9.18
N PRO A 38 -9.83 0.31 -9.78
CA PRO A 38 -9.90 1.58 -9.08
C PRO A 38 -11.35 1.97 -8.76
N TYR A 39 -11.55 2.78 -7.73
CA TYR A 39 -12.86 3.31 -7.40
C TYR A 39 -13.38 4.26 -8.50
N GLY A 40 -14.70 4.40 -8.60
CA GLY A 40 -15.36 5.34 -9.52
C GLY A 40 -15.22 6.78 -9.05
N ILE A 41 -14.01 7.32 -9.11
CA ILE A 41 -13.64 8.68 -8.68
C ILE A 41 -13.13 9.52 -9.86
N ASP A 42 -12.76 10.77 -9.60
CA ASP A 42 -12.22 11.68 -10.61
C ASP A 42 -11.04 11.05 -11.35
N PRO A 43 -11.03 11.01 -12.70
CA PRO A 43 -10.00 10.35 -13.49
C PRO A 43 -8.61 11.00 -13.38
N ARG A 44 -8.50 12.17 -12.77
CA ARG A 44 -7.22 12.82 -12.42
C ARG A 44 -6.61 12.25 -11.14
N ILE A 45 -7.35 11.45 -10.39
CA ILE A 45 -6.86 10.76 -9.20
C ILE A 45 -6.33 9.38 -9.62
N ARG A 46 -5.07 9.10 -9.31
CA ARG A 46 -4.47 7.77 -9.45
C ARG A 46 -4.71 6.99 -8.17
N HIS A 47 -5.36 5.84 -8.30
CA HIS A 47 -5.58 4.91 -7.20
C HIS A 47 -4.48 3.87 -7.21
N LEU A 48 -3.58 3.95 -6.25
CA LEU A 48 -2.46 3.05 -6.05
C LEU A 48 -2.73 2.14 -4.85
N VAL A 49 -2.06 0.99 -4.84
CA VAL A 49 -2.06 0.04 -3.73
C VAL A 49 -0.62 -0.22 -3.33
N VAL A 50 -0.34 -0.05 -2.04
CA VAL A 50 0.95 -0.39 -1.44
C VAL A 50 0.77 -1.72 -0.74
N TRP A 51 1.43 -2.75 -1.26
CA TRP A 51 1.42 -4.11 -0.73
C TRP A 51 2.63 -4.30 0.16
N THR A 52 2.45 -4.83 1.36
CA THR A 52 3.54 -5.09 2.30
C THR A 52 3.72 -6.59 2.54
N LYS A 53 4.98 -7.03 2.72
CA LYS A 53 5.30 -8.40 3.13
C LYS A 53 5.07 -8.65 4.63
N PHE A 54 4.76 -7.60 5.37
CA PHE A 54 4.49 -7.59 6.80
C PHE A 54 3.09 -7.08 7.10
N ALA A 55 2.53 -7.48 8.23
CA ALA A 55 1.26 -6.95 8.73
C ALA A 55 1.49 -5.71 9.60
N PHE A 56 0.52 -4.80 9.62
CA PHE A 56 0.53 -3.67 10.56
C PHE A 56 -0.18 -4.08 11.86
N PRO A 57 0.42 -3.80 13.04
CA PRO A 57 -0.26 -4.09 14.29
C PRO A 57 -1.53 -3.25 14.42
N SER A 58 -2.61 -3.90 14.81
CA SER A 58 -3.96 -3.32 14.93
C SER A 58 -4.58 -3.70 16.27
N ASP A 59 -5.54 -2.88 16.71
CA ASP A 59 -6.34 -3.16 17.89
C ASP A 59 -7.23 -4.40 17.62
N PRO A 60 -7.18 -5.44 18.47
CA PRO A 60 -7.88 -6.70 18.22
C PRO A 60 -9.41 -6.57 18.35
N VAL A 61 -9.92 -5.49 18.94
CA VAL A 61 -11.36 -5.22 19.12
C VAL A 61 -11.89 -4.36 17.99
N THR A 62 -11.17 -3.31 17.61
CA THR A 62 -11.66 -2.33 16.62
C THR A 62 -11.11 -2.55 15.20
N ASP A 63 -10.05 -3.34 15.03
CA ASP A 63 -9.29 -3.53 13.79
C ASP A 63 -8.63 -2.23 13.26
N ASP A 64 -8.63 -1.15 14.05
CA ASP A 64 -7.90 0.07 13.73
C ASP A 64 -6.39 -0.13 13.94
N LEU A 65 -5.59 0.60 13.17
CA LEU A 65 -4.15 0.58 13.29
C LEU A 65 -3.72 1.10 14.67
N LEU A 66 -2.75 0.42 15.30
CA LEU A 66 -2.11 0.99 16.47
C LEU A 66 -1.45 2.33 16.10
N PRO A 67 -1.37 3.31 17.02
CA PRO A 67 -0.80 4.62 16.73
C PRO A 67 0.62 4.59 16.14
N SER A 68 1.44 3.62 16.56
CA SER A 68 2.79 3.40 16.01
C SER A 68 2.76 2.94 14.55
N ALA A 69 1.85 2.04 14.20
CA ALA A 69 1.68 1.56 12.83
C ALA A 69 1.16 2.66 11.91
N ARG A 70 0.19 3.45 12.40
CA ARG A 70 -0.35 4.60 11.67
C ARG A 70 0.74 5.63 11.37
N ARG A 71 1.56 5.98 12.37
CA ARG A 71 2.69 6.90 12.19
C ARG A 71 3.69 6.39 11.15
N GLU A 72 3.98 5.09 11.19
CA GLU A 72 4.91 4.47 10.25
C GLU A 72 4.38 4.51 8.79
N ILE A 73 3.08 4.32 8.59
CA ILE A 73 2.46 4.52 7.26
C ILE A 73 2.47 5.99 6.87
N GLU A 74 2.16 6.91 7.78
CA GLU A 74 2.17 8.36 7.52
C GLU A 74 3.56 8.85 7.11
N ASP A 75 4.62 8.38 7.78
CA ASP A 75 6.01 8.73 7.44
C ASP A 75 6.39 8.17 6.07
N PHE A 76 6.01 6.93 5.78
CA PHE A 76 6.19 6.34 4.45
C PHE A 76 5.46 7.11 3.35
N VAL A 77 4.18 7.45 3.56
CA VAL A 77 3.37 8.21 2.60
C VAL A 77 3.97 9.60 2.40
N ARG A 78 4.44 10.23 3.49
CA ARG A 78 5.10 11.52 3.44
C ARG A 78 6.34 11.49 2.55
N GLU A 79 7.22 10.52 2.79
CA GLU A 79 8.49 10.39 2.08
C GLU A 79 8.29 10.03 0.60
N ARG A 80 7.38 9.09 0.30
CA ARG A 80 7.24 8.52 -1.05
C ARG A 80 6.23 9.25 -1.94
N PHE A 81 5.27 9.96 -1.35
CA PHE A 81 4.18 10.58 -2.11
C PHE A 81 4.04 12.07 -1.82
N THR A 82 3.80 12.44 -0.57
CA THR A 82 3.52 13.85 -0.21
C THR A 82 4.70 14.78 -0.56
N SER A 83 5.94 14.31 -0.41
CA SER A 83 7.14 15.06 -0.78
C SER A 83 7.22 15.42 -2.27
N VAL A 84 6.53 14.65 -3.13
CA VAL A 84 6.54 14.81 -4.59
C VAL A 84 5.30 15.56 -5.06
N TRP A 85 4.11 15.20 -4.56
CA TRP A 85 2.84 15.70 -5.08
C TRP A 85 2.14 16.72 -4.18
N GLY A 86 2.63 16.99 -2.96
CA GLY A 86 2.00 17.90 -2.00
C GLY A 86 0.98 17.21 -1.10
N GLU A 87 0.80 17.74 0.12
CA GLU A 87 -0.03 17.12 1.16
C GLU A 87 -1.52 17.17 0.81
N GLU A 88 -1.93 18.23 0.12
CA GLU A 88 -3.29 18.46 -0.35
C GLU A 88 -3.71 17.52 -1.49
N ASN A 89 -2.75 16.89 -2.18
CA ASN A 89 -3.00 16.03 -3.33
C ASN A 89 -2.87 14.55 -3.01
N VAL A 90 -2.52 14.18 -1.78
CA VAL A 90 -2.26 12.81 -1.36
C VAL A 90 -3.15 12.44 -0.18
N VAL A 91 -3.93 11.38 -0.34
CA VAL A 91 -4.66 10.74 0.76
C VAL A 91 -4.40 9.25 0.76
N TRP A 92 -4.34 8.64 1.94
CA TRP A 92 -4.19 7.21 2.09
C TRP A 92 -5.26 6.65 3.03
N PHE A 93 -5.60 5.39 2.83
CA PHE A 93 -6.50 4.66 3.72
C PHE A 93 -6.22 3.17 3.68
N ARG A 94 -6.51 2.49 4.78
CA ARG A 94 -6.52 1.02 4.86
C ARG A 94 -7.96 0.57 4.95
N ASN A 95 -8.36 -0.37 4.09
CA ASN A 95 -9.67 -1.01 4.23
C ASN A 95 -9.68 -1.88 5.49
N TRP A 96 -10.80 -1.86 6.22
CA TRP A 96 -11.00 -2.68 7.40
C TRP A 96 -11.04 -4.16 6.98
N GLY A 97 -10.63 -5.08 7.85
CA GLY A 97 -10.50 -6.51 7.55
C GLY A 97 -11.77 -7.14 6.97
N ALA A 98 -12.94 -6.67 7.40
CA ALA A 98 -14.23 -7.09 6.85
C ALA A 98 -14.41 -6.73 5.35
N LEU A 99 -13.82 -5.62 4.90
CA LEU A 99 -13.92 -5.09 3.54
C LEU A 99 -12.74 -5.46 2.63
N LYS A 100 -11.69 -6.10 3.18
CA LYS A 100 -10.54 -6.55 2.38
C LYS A 100 -10.91 -7.77 1.52
N SER A 101 -10.84 -7.60 0.20
CA SER A 101 -10.96 -8.71 -0.76
C SER A 101 -9.75 -9.65 -0.74
N VAL A 102 -8.54 -9.12 -0.47
CA VAL A 102 -7.30 -9.90 -0.34
C VAL A 102 -6.85 -9.91 1.12
N ARG A 103 -7.32 -10.88 1.89
CA ARG A 103 -7.07 -10.91 3.34
C ARG A 103 -5.67 -11.36 3.74
N ALA A 104 -5.00 -12.17 2.92
CA ALA A 104 -3.71 -12.76 3.30
C ALA A 104 -2.48 -11.90 2.96
N VAL A 105 -2.67 -10.73 2.32
CA VAL A 105 -1.57 -9.79 2.05
C VAL A 105 -1.99 -8.43 2.58
N GLU A 106 -1.20 -7.88 3.49
CA GLU A 106 -1.46 -6.56 4.04
C GLU A 106 -1.23 -5.50 2.96
N HIS A 107 -2.12 -4.52 2.91
CA HIS A 107 -2.05 -3.44 1.93
C HIS A 107 -2.87 -2.25 2.39
N PHE A 108 -2.49 -1.09 1.88
CA PHE A 108 -3.26 0.15 1.99
C PHE A 108 -3.30 0.86 0.64
N HIS A 109 -4.27 1.73 0.50
CA HIS A 109 -4.51 2.49 -0.71
C HIS A 109 -3.91 3.88 -0.57
N VAL A 110 -3.36 4.38 -1.66
CA VAL A 110 -2.93 5.78 -1.79
C VAL A 110 -3.62 6.36 -3.01
N MET A 111 -4.23 7.51 -2.85
CA MET A 111 -4.84 8.28 -3.92
C MET A 111 -4.03 9.55 -4.12
N VAL A 112 -3.58 9.76 -5.37
CA VAL A 112 -2.76 10.92 -5.74
C VAL A 112 -3.48 11.71 -6.83
N PHE A 113 -3.79 12.97 -6.57
CA PHE A 113 -4.36 13.87 -7.55
C PHE A 113 -3.26 14.50 -8.42
N GLY A 114 -3.49 14.56 -9.74
CA GLY A 114 -2.59 15.26 -10.66
C GLY A 114 -1.37 14.45 -11.12
N MET A 115 -1.25 13.18 -10.70
CA MET A 115 -0.16 12.30 -11.10
C MET A 115 -0.26 11.87 -12.57
N GLY A 116 0.77 12.19 -13.34
CA GLY A 116 0.94 11.86 -14.75
C GLY A 116 1.31 10.39 -15.00
N GLY A 117 1.08 9.92 -16.22
CA GLY A 117 1.32 8.51 -16.58
C GLY A 117 2.79 8.08 -16.55
N GLY A 118 3.73 9.01 -16.79
CA GLY A 118 5.17 8.73 -16.69
C GLY A 118 5.62 8.50 -15.25
N GLU A 119 5.13 9.32 -14.33
CA GLU A 119 5.42 9.24 -12.89
C GLU A 119 4.87 7.94 -12.28
N VAL A 120 3.70 7.46 -12.75
CA VAL A 120 3.16 6.18 -12.31
C VAL A 120 4.13 5.05 -12.59
N ARG A 121 4.69 5.00 -13.80
CA ARG A 121 5.63 3.95 -14.20
C ARG A 121 6.92 4.00 -13.39
N GLU A 122 7.45 5.20 -13.17
CA GLU A 122 8.66 5.39 -12.36
C GLU A 122 8.45 4.93 -10.90
N LEU A 123 7.28 5.23 -10.32
CA LEU A 123 6.98 4.84 -8.94
C LEU A 123 6.76 3.33 -8.79
N THR A 124 6.16 2.67 -9.79
CA THR A 124 5.77 1.26 -9.69
C THR A 124 6.86 0.28 -10.13
N GLY A 125 7.93 0.77 -10.78
CA GLY A 125 8.99 -0.04 -11.37
C GLY A 125 8.65 -0.51 -12.78
#